data_AF-A0A2V9T3Z1-F1
#
_entry.id   AF-A0A2V9T3Z1-F1
#
_cell.length_a   1.000
_cell.length_b   1.000
_cell.length_c   1.000
_cell.angle_alpha   90.00
_cell.angle_beta   90.00
_cell.angle_gamma   90.00
#
_symmetry.space_group_name_H-M   'P 1'
#
loop_
_entity.id
_entity.type
_entity.pdbx_description
1 polymer ?
#
loop_
_entity_poly.entity_id
_entity_poly.type
_entity_poly.pdbx_seq_one_letter_code
_entity_poly.pdbx_strand_id
1 'polypeptide(L)'
;QTQPRLTPDGSSVLYWDYKDATDGASVSMRLMRVPISGGAPEQVLQSSPEAEVRCARARSRCILGERDRIKNELVLTDIDPVRGKAVELLRLKADPAASPEWDLSPDGATVAIVDLDDAKDRIRLVQLDSKAARSISLGHSKTLSGISWSADGKSWFVTSSSVRGASILSVQSNGASLELWATSNIMGTPLTSPDDRNLAFTVSTRNSNAWLIENF
;
A
#
# COMPACT_ATOMS: atom_id res chain seq x y z
N GLN A 1 11.21 6.60 10.78
CA GLN A 1 11.44 5.81 9.56
C GLN A 1 10.34 4.78 9.41
N THR A 2 9.73 4.63 8.23
CA THR A 2 8.59 3.72 8.01
C THR A 2 8.64 3.07 6.62
N GLN A 3 7.86 1.99 6.46
CA GLN A 3 7.61 1.28 5.19
C GLN A 3 8.87 0.89 4.38
N PRO A 4 9.79 0.09 4.95
CA PRO A 4 10.97 -0.34 4.20
C PRO A 4 10.60 -1.21 2.99
N ARG A 5 11.25 -0.95 1.85
CA ARG A 5 11.09 -1.70 0.59
C ARG A 5 12.45 -1.99 -0.02
N LEU A 6 12.61 -3.14 -0.66
CA LEU A 6 13.82 -3.39 -1.45
C LEU A 6 13.74 -2.69 -2.79
N THR A 7 14.86 -2.20 -3.29
CA THR A 7 15.01 -1.87 -4.71
C THR A 7 14.77 -3.11 -5.58
N PRO A 8 14.38 -2.95 -6.86
CA PRO A 8 14.09 -4.10 -7.72
C PRO A 8 15.21 -5.13 -7.84
N ASP A 9 16.45 -4.66 -7.84
CA ASP A 9 17.68 -5.46 -7.88
C ASP A 9 18.06 -6.07 -6.52
N GLY A 10 17.36 -5.72 -5.44
CA GLY A 10 17.62 -6.17 -4.07
C GLY A 10 18.89 -5.59 -3.44
N SER A 11 19.57 -4.63 -4.09
CA SER A 11 20.85 -4.11 -3.61
C SER A 11 20.72 -3.11 -2.46
N SER A 12 19.56 -2.47 -2.32
CA SER A 12 19.33 -1.40 -1.35
C SER A 12 17.95 -1.50 -0.72
N VAL A 13 17.83 -0.92 0.47
CA VAL A 13 16.55 -0.68 1.15
C VAL A 13 16.17 0.78 0.96
N LEU A 14 14.96 0.99 0.42
CA LEU A 14 14.24 2.25 0.43
C LEU A 14 13.44 2.36 1.72
N TYR A 15 13.39 3.53 2.32
CA TYR A 15 12.55 3.81 3.48
C TYR A 15 12.17 5.28 3.53
N TRP A 16 11.07 5.60 4.20
CA TRP A 16 10.68 6.98 4.40
C TRP A 16 11.20 7.54 5.71
N ASP A 17 11.67 8.79 5.67
CA ASP A 17 12.08 9.55 6.83
C ASP A 17 11.28 10.85 6.94
N TYR A 18 10.68 11.10 8.11
CA TYR A 18 9.91 12.32 8.34
C TYR A 18 10.86 13.51 8.43
N LYS A 19 10.47 14.62 7.80
CA LYS A 19 11.11 15.91 8.03
C LYS A 19 10.22 16.72 8.96
N ASP A 20 10.76 17.13 10.10
CA ASP A 20 10.05 18.01 11.02
C ASP A 20 9.63 19.29 10.28
N ALA A 21 8.38 19.69 10.49
CA ALA A 21 7.91 20.99 10.02
C ALA A 21 8.60 22.06 10.86
N THR A 22 9.49 22.85 10.24
CA THR A 22 9.88 24.14 10.78
C THR A 22 8.69 25.08 10.69
N ASP A 23 8.51 25.98 11.67
CA ASP A 23 7.34 26.86 11.81
C ASP A 23 6.76 27.35 10.46
N GLY A 24 5.51 26.97 10.20
CA GLY A 24 4.73 27.36 9.02
C GLY A 24 4.93 26.51 7.75
N ALA A 25 5.87 25.55 7.72
CA ALA A 25 6.07 24.66 6.58
C ALA A 25 5.14 23.43 6.62
N SER A 26 4.65 22.99 5.46
CA SER A 26 3.93 21.72 5.34
C SER A 26 4.85 20.54 5.68
N VAL A 27 4.35 19.59 6.47
CA VAL A 27 5.05 18.34 6.77
C VAL A 27 5.35 17.60 5.47
N SER A 28 6.58 17.09 5.34
CA SER A 28 7.00 16.32 4.17
C SER A 28 7.88 15.15 4.60
N MET A 29 8.02 14.17 3.71
CA MET A 29 8.86 13.00 3.93
C MET A 29 9.95 12.92 2.86
N ARG A 30 11.08 12.34 3.23
CA ARG A 30 12.19 12.04 2.33
C ARG A 30 12.20 10.55 2.06
N LEU A 31 12.21 10.17 0.78
CA LEU A 31 12.52 8.81 0.40
C LEU A 31 14.03 8.67 0.47
N MET A 32 14.48 7.79 1.35
CA MET A 32 15.90 7.50 1.57
C MET A 32 16.23 6.12 0.99
N ARG A 33 17.48 5.94 0.57
CA ARG A 33 18.04 4.66 0.12
C ARG A 33 19.28 4.35 0.94
N VAL A 34 19.43 3.12 1.39
CA VAL A 34 20.66 2.62 2.03
C VAL A 34 21.05 1.26 1.43
N PRO A 35 22.33 1.02 1.11
CA PRO A 35 22.76 -0.29 0.63
C PRO A 35 22.48 -1.40 1.65
N ILE A 36 22.10 -2.59 1.17
CA ILE A 36 21.84 -3.74 2.06
C ILE A 36 23.11 -4.21 2.77
N SER A 37 24.29 -3.95 2.19
CA SER A 37 25.60 -4.18 2.82
C SER A 37 25.92 -3.21 3.97
N GLY A 38 25.04 -2.25 4.24
CA GLY A 38 25.31 -1.11 5.12
C GLY A 38 26.01 0.04 4.41
N GLY A 39 25.99 1.21 5.03
CA GLY A 39 26.55 2.45 4.50
C GLY A 39 25.77 3.69 4.94
N ALA A 40 26.15 4.85 4.41
CA ALA A 40 25.42 6.10 4.65
C ALA A 40 24.11 6.10 3.83
N PRO A 41 22.97 6.49 4.41
CA PRO A 41 21.74 6.70 3.66
C PRO A 41 21.84 7.90 2.71
N GLU A 42 21.30 7.75 1.51
CA GLU A 42 21.21 8.78 0.47
C GLU A 42 19.75 9.18 0.26
N GLN A 43 19.49 10.47 0.09
CA GLN A 43 18.15 10.93 -0.28
C GLN A 43 17.89 10.67 -1.77
N VAL A 44 16.77 10.04 -2.08
CA VAL A 44 16.30 9.80 -3.46
C VAL A 44 15.42 10.96 -3.92
N LEU A 45 14.37 11.26 -3.15
CA LEU A 45 13.41 12.33 -3.44
C LEU A 45 12.68 12.81 -2.18
N GLN A 46 11.90 13.87 -2.29
CA GLN A 46 11.00 14.37 -1.26
C GLN A 46 9.55 14.27 -1.74
N SER A 47 8.63 13.94 -0.84
CA SER A 47 7.21 13.74 -1.16
C SER A 47 6.31 14.02 0.04
N SER A 48 5.00 13.83 -0.13
CA SER A 48 3.98 14.06 0.90
C SER A 48 4.00 12.98 2.01
N PRO A 49 3.43 13.26 3.20
CA PRO A 49 3.45 12.31 4.33
C PRO A 49 2.69 10.98 4.15
N GLU A 50 1.88 10.87 3.10
CA GLU A 50 1.09 9.67 2.77
C GLU A 50 1.61 8.96 1.52
N ALA A 51 2.80 9.37 1.06
CA ALA A 51 3.39 8.80 -0.12
C ALA A 51 3.88 7.38 0.14
N GLU A 52 3.65 6.51 -0.82
CA GLU A 52 4.06 5.11 -0.73
C GLU A 52 4.88 4.71 -1.95
N VAL A 53 5.88 3.85 -1.76
CA VAL A 53 6.64 3.26 -2.87
C VAL A 53 6.38 1.76 -2.94
N ARG A 54 6.22 1.26 -4.17
CA ARG A 54 6.21 -0.17 -4.50
C ARG A 54 7.15 -0.42 -5.66
N CYS A 55 7.97 -1.45 -5.58
CA CYS A 55 8.96 -1.79 -6.59
C CYS A 55 8.72 -3.20 -7.12
N ALA A 56 8.65 -3.33 -8.44
CA ALA A 56 8.50 -4.60 -9.13
C ALA A 56 9.88 -5.15 -9.52
N ARG A 57 10.18 -6.36 -9.05
CA ARG A 57 11.48 -7.01 -9.29
C ARG A 57 11.70 -7.36 -10.76
N ALA A 58 10.67 -7.79 -11.48
CA ALA A 58 10.84 -8.33 -12.83
C ALA A 58 11.04 -7.27 -13.93
N ARG A 59 10.71 -5.99 -13.68
CA ARG A 59 10.85 -4.90 -14.67
C ARG A 59 11.70 -3.71 -14.20
N SER A 60 12.43 -3.85 -13.09
CA SER A 60 13.22 -2.75 -12.51
C SER A 60 12.47 -1.42 -12.41
N ARG A 61 11.18 -1.49 -12.03
CA ARG A 61 10.27 -0.33 -11.98
C ARG A 61 9.83 -0.09 -10.54
N CYS A 62 9.83 1.17 -10.13
CA CYS A 62 9.29 1.60 -8.84
C CYS A 62 8.22 2.66 -9.08
N ILE A 63 7.06 2.46 -8.46
CA ILE A 63 5.94 3.41 -8.51
C ILE A 63 5.86 4.11 -7.16
N LEU A 64 5.76 5.43 -7.22
CA LEU A 64 5.39 6.32 -6.13
C LEU A 64 3.89 6.61 -6.24
N GLY A 65 3.15 6.32 -5.18
CA GLY A 65 1.73 6.66 -5.04
C GLY A 65 1.56 7.79 -4.04
N GLU A 66 0.91 8.87 -4.46
CA GLU A 66 0.63 10.04 -3.64
C GLU A 66 -0.87 10.29 -3.58
N ARG A 67 -1.40 10.51 -2.38
CA ARG A 67 -2.80 10.88 -2.16
C ARG A 67 -2.93 12.40 -2.09
N ASP A 68 -3.67 12.99 -3.02
CA ASP A 68 -4.10 14.38 -2.96
C ASP A 68 -5.49 14.43 -2.31
N ARG A 69 -5.53 14.68 -1.00
CA ARG A 69 -6.78 14.79 -0.24
C ARG A 69 -7.61 16.03 -0.58
N ILE A 70 -7.01 17.06 -1.18
CA ILE A 70 -7.74 18.28 -1.55
C ILE A 70 -8.52 18.03 -2.83
N LYS A 71 -7.90 17.34 -3.81
CA LYS A 71 -8.52 17.03 -5.10
C LYS A 71 -9.22 15.68 -5.15
N ASN A 72 -9.09 14.89 -4.08
CA ASN A 72 -9.50 13.49 -3.97
C ASN A 72 -8.92 12.69 -5.13
N GLU A 73 -7.60 12.61 -5.20
CA GLU A 73 -6.87 11.91 -6.26
C GLU A 73 -5.81 10.96 -5.69
N LEU A 74 -5.62 9.81 -6.34
CA LEU A 74 -4.43 8.99 -6.23
C LEU A 74 -3.57 9.22 -7.47
N VAL A 75 -2.37 9.76 -7.28
CA VAL A 75 -1.39 9.99 -8.35
C VAL A 75 -0.34 8.89 -8.31
N LEU A 76 -0.08 8.25 -9.45
CA LEU A 76 0.91 7.19 -9.60
C LEU A 76 2.01 7.64 -10.55
N THR A 77 3.24 7.61 -10.07
CA THR A 77 4.42 8.18 -10.72
C THR A 77 5.52 7.12 -10.83
N ASP A 78 6.08 6.93 -12.01
CA ASP A 78 7.29 6.10 -12.19
C ASP A 78 8.49 6.86 -11.64
N ILE A 79 9.28 6.20 -10.79
CA ILE A 79 10.45 6.80 -10.15
C ILE A 79 11.71 5.95 -10.38
N ASP A 80 12.82 6.63 -10.65
CA ASP A 80 14.15 6.06 -10.55
C ASP A 80 14.55 6.03 -9.06
N PRO A 81 14.68 4.84 -8.43
CA PRO A 81 14.95 4.71 -7.00
C PRO A 81 16.38 5.09 -6.61
N VAL A 82 17.23 5.43 -7.58
CA VAL A 82 18.62 5.87 -7.38
C VAL A 82 18.73 7.36 -7.64
N ARG A 83 18.24 7.82 -8.81
CA ARG A 83 18.43 9.20 -9.27
C ARG A 83 17.29 10.14 -8.88
N GLY A 84 16.16 9.62 -8.40
CA GLY A 84 14.98 10.41 -8.04
C GLY A 84 14.25 11.02 -9.23
N LYS A 85 14.57 10.63 -10.47
CA LYS A 85 13.83 11.07 -11.66
C LYS A 85 12.40 10.53 -11.57
N ALA A 86 11.41 11.39 -11.76
CA ALA A 86 9.99 11.06 -11.62
C ALA A 86 9.20 11.42 -12.87
N VAL A 87 8.27 10.54 -13.29
CA VAL A 87 7.36 10.75 -14.42
C VAL A 87 5.95 10.30 -14.02
N GLU A 88 4.99 11.24 -13.95
CA GLU A 88 3.59 10.91 -13.65
C GLU A 88 3.03 9.99 -14.76
N LEU A 89 2.46 8.85 -14.37
CA LEU A 89 1.86 7.89 -15.29
C LEU A 89 0.33 8.03 -15.33
N LEU A 90 -0.26 8.13 -14.14
CA LEU A 90 -1.70 8.05 -13.93
C LEU A 90 -2.13 8.96 -12.80
N ARG A 91 -3.35 9.47 -12.93
CA ARG A 91 -4.07 10.21 -11.90
C ARG A 91 -5.50 9.68 -11.87
N LEU A 92 -5.89 9.16 -10.73
CA LEU A 92 -7.17 8.51 -10.53
C LEU A 92 -7.99 9.32 -9.55
N LYS A 93 -9.22 9.68 -9.93
CA LYS A 93 -10.18 10.27 -9.00
C LYS A 93 -10.55 9.23 -7.94
N ALA A 94 -10.56 9.67 -6.70
CA ALA A 94 -11.03 8.93 -5.55
C ALA A 94 -12.31 9.56 -5.02
N ASP A 95 -13.16 8.76 -4.39
CA ASP A 95 -14.28 9.28 -3.61
C ASP A 95 -13.74 10.06 -2.38
N PRO A 96 -14.39 11.16 -1.93
CA PRO A 96 -13.93 11.93 -0.78
C PRO A 96 -13.81 11.13 0.53
N ALA A 97 -14.60 10.07 0.69
CA ALA A 97 -14.56 9.19 1.87
C ALA A 97 -13.65 7.97 1.69
N ALA A 98 -13.03 7.80 0.51
CA ALA A 98 -12.15 6.67 0.23
C ALA A 98 -10.74 6.87 0.84
N SER A 99 -10.11 5.74 1.20
CA SER A 99 -8.71 5.65 1.58
C SER A 99 -8.00 4.63 0.69
N PRO A 100 -7.61 5.00 -0.55
CA PRO A 100 -7.21 4.04 -1.57
C PRO A 100 -5.91 3.31 -1.23
N GLU A 101 -5.99 2.02 -0.95
CA GLU A 101 -4.82 1.15 -0.75
C GLU A 101 -4.46 0.46 -2.08
N TRP A 102 -3.16 0.28 -2.33
CA TRP A 102 -2.70 -0.25 -3.61
C TRP A 102 -1.43 -1.07 -3.52
N ASP A 103 -1.25 -1.93 -4.52
CA ASP A 103 -0.02 -2.69 -4.72
C ASP A 103 0.31 -2.88 -6.21
N LEU A 104 1.60 -3.03 -6.51
CA LEU A 104 2.13 -3.17 -7.86
C LEU A 104 2.33 -4.65 -8.20
N SER A 105 1.89 -5.07 -9.37
CA SER A 105 2.09 -6.44 -9.84
C SER A 105 3.58 -6.79 -9.90
N PRO A 106 3.96 -8.07 -9.70
CA PRO A 106 5.37 -8.49 -9.73
C PRO A 106 6.10 -8.14 -11.04
N ASP A 107 5.35 -8.09 -12.15
CA ASP A 107 5.84 -7.69 -13.47
C ASP A 107 5.91 -6.17 -13.69
N GLY A 108 5.42 -5.36 -12.75
CA GLY A 108 5.45 -3.89 -12.82
C GLY A 108 4.53 -3.27 -13.88
N ALA A 109 3.59 -4.04 -14.45
CA ALA A 109 2.70 -3.56 -15.50
C ALA A 109 1.35 -3.06 -14.96
N THR A 110 0.90 -3.57 -13.81
CA THR A 110 -0.47 -3.39 -13.31
C THR A 110 -0.46 -2.93 -11.88
N VAL A 111 -1.28 -1.94 -11.55
CA VAL A 111 -1.57 -1.59 -10.16
C VAL A 111 -2.94 -2.14 -9.78
N ALA A 112 -3.00 -2.79 -8.61
CA ALA A 112 -4.24 -3.21 -7.97
C ALA A 112 -4.59 -2.23 -6.86
N ILE A 113 -5.84 -1.77 -6.83
CA ILE A 113 -6.31 -0.72 -5.94
C ILE A 113 -7.61 -1.17 -5.30
N VAL A 114 -7.76 -0.92 -4.00
CA VAL A 114 -9.01 -1.08 -3.24
C VAL A 114 -9.39 0.24 -2.57
N ASP A 115 -10.66 0.37 -2.20
CA ASP A 115 -11.22 1.59 -1.58
C ASP A 115 -10.90 2.87 -2.37
N LEU A 116 -11.02 2.81 -3.70
CA LEU A 116 -10.81 3.97 -4.57
C LEU A 116 -12.10 4.79 -4.75
N ASP A 117 -13.22 4.10 -4.91
CA ASP A 117 -14.52 4.69 -5.20
C ASP A 117 -15.58 4.17 -4.21
N ASP A 118 -16.85 4.46 -4.46
CA ASP A 118 -17.96 4.05 -3.59
C ASP A 118 -18.19 2.53 -3.59
N ALA A 119 -17.68 1.80 -4.60
CA ALA A 119 -17.79 0.34 -4.64
C ALA A 119 -16.70 -0.31 -3.77
N LYS A 120 -16.95 -0.34 -2.46
CA LYS A 120 -16.01 -0.79 -1.42
C LYS A 120 -15.62 -2.27 -1.47
N ASP A 121 -16.31 -3.09 -2.27
CA ASP A 121 -16.11 -4.53 -2.42
C ASP A 121 -15.27 -4.91 -3.67
N ARG A 122 -14.61 -3.94 -4.29
CA ARG A 122 -13.92 -4.13 -5.58
C ARG A 122 -12.42 -3.96 -5.52
N ILE A 123 -11.74 -4.80 -6.27
CA ILE A 123 -10.33 -4.61 -6.65
C ILE A 123 -10.32 -4.01 -8.05
N ARG A 124 -9.79 -2.79 -8.19
CA ARG A 124 -9.57 -2.15 -9.48
C ARG A 124 -8.16 -2.43 -9.96
N LEU A 125 -8.04 -2.93 -11.18
CA LEU A 125 -6.78 -3.21 -11.84
C LEU A 125 -6.57 -2.21 -12.95
N VAL A 126 -5.44 -1.51 -12.94
CA VAL A 126 -5.08 -0.50 -13.93
C VAL A 126 -3.72 -0.83 -14.54
N GLN A 127 -3.70 -1.04 -15.85
CA GLN A 127 -2.46 -1.16 -16.63
C GLN A 127 -1.78 0.20 -16.70
N LEU A 128 -0.51 0.28 -16.32
CA LEU A 128 0.23 1.54 -16.23
C LEU A 128 0.47 2.19 -17.60
N ASP A 129 0.88 1.39 -18.59
CA ASP A 129 1.30 1.91 -19.90
C ASP A 129 0.08 2.19 -20.81
N SER A 130 -0.88 1.26 -20.87
CA SER A 130 -2.08 1.40 -21.73
C SER A 130 -3.24 2.14 -21.07
N LYS A 131 -3.18 2.34 -19.75
CA LYS A 131 -4.26 2.92 -18.92
C LYS A 131 -5.55 2.10 -18.93
N ALA A 132 -5.53 0.89 -19.50
CA ALA A 132 -6.66 -0.01 -19.51
C ALA A 132 -7.01 -0.41 -18.07
N ALA A 133 -8.30 -0.35 -17.72
CA ALA A 133 -8.78 -0.66 -16.39
C ALA A 133 -9.89 -1.71 -16.42
N ARG A 134 -9.89 -2.59 -15.42
CA ARG A 134 -10.98 -3.52 -15.14
C ARG A 134 -11.13 -3.70 -13.64
N SER A 135 -12.29 -4.18 -13.20
CA SER A 135 -12.54 -4.43 -11.78
C SER A 135 -12.94 -5.88 -11.54
N ILE A 136 -12.59 -6.39 -10.36
CA ILE A 136 -13.04 -7.67 -9.82
C ILE A 136 -13.93 -7.34 -8.63
N SER A 137 -15.21 -7.71 -8.70
CA SER A 137 -16.16 -7.55 -7.59
C SER A 137 -16.17 -8.81 -6.74
N LEU A 138 -16.14 -8.65 -5.42
CA LEU A 138 -16.28 -9.76 -4.49
C LEU A 138 -17.74 -9.99 -4.06
N GLY A 139 -18.66 -9.05 -4.37
CA GLY A 139 -20.10 -9.24 -4.20
C GLY A 139 -20.53 -9.37 -2.74
N HIS A 140 -19.78 -8.75 -1.83
CA HIS A 140 -19.98 -8.88 -0.38
C HIS A 140 -20.07 -7.51 0.29
N SER A 141 -20.79 -7.43 1.42
CA SER A 141 -20.95 -6.21 2.24
C SER A 141 -19.69 -5.83 3.04
N LYS A 142 -18.50 -6.17 2.55
CA LYS A 142 -17.21 -5.91 3.22
C LYS A 142 -16.47 -4.79 2.50
N THR A 143 -15.83 -3.92 3.26
CA THR A 143 -14.94 -2.87 2.72
C THR A 143 -13.53 -3.43 2.62
N LEU A 144 -12.96 -3.43 1.42
CA LEU A 144 -11.58 -3.83 1.19
C LEU A 144 -10.66 -2.67 1.57
N SER A 145 -9.68 -2.91 2.43
CA SER A 145 -8.89 -1.84 3.08
C SER A 145 -7.39 -2.12 3.11
N GLY A 146 -6.92 -3.03 2.27
CA GLY A 146 -5.52 -3.40 2.13
C GLY A 146 -5.38 -4.49 1.09
N ILE A 147 -4.33 -4.43 0.28
CA ILE A 147 -4.13 -5.38 -0.82
C ILE A 147 -2.64 -5.67 -1.01
N SER A 148 -2.32 -6.92 -1.34
CA SER A 148 -1.02 -7.29 -1.88
C SER A 148 -1.16 -8.34 -2.97
N TRP A 149 -0.32 -8.23 -4.00
CA TRP A 149 -0.21 -9.27 -5.01
C TRP A 149 0.40 -10.54 -4.44
N SER A 150 -0.07 -11.68 -4.94
CA SER A 150 0.69 -12.93 -4.87
C SER A 150 1.98 -12.81 -5.70
N ALA A 151 3.02 -13.56 -5.31
CA ALA A 151 4.31 -13.48 -5.98
C ALA A 151 4.24 -13.95 -7.46
N ASP A 152 3.28 -14.82 -7.80
CA ASP A 152 3.05 -15.29 -9.16
C ASP A 152 2.26 -14.29 -10.04
N GLY A 153 1.70 -13.24 -9.44
CA GLY A 153 0.94 -12.19 -10.12
C GLY A 153 -0.45 -12.61 -10.60
N LYS A 154 -1.01 -13.73 -10.12
CA LYS A 154 -2.32 -14.26 -10.58
C LYS A 154 -3.47 -14.04 -9.60
N SER A 155 -3.13 -13.73 -8.36
CA SER A 155 -4.09 -13.58 -7.25
C SER A 155 -3.68 -12.44 -6.30
N TRP A 156 -4.56 -12.13 -5.34
CA TRP A 156 -4.31 -11.10 -4.33
C TRP A 156 -4.64 -11.63 -2.94
N PHE A 157 -3.91 -11.11 -1.95
CA PHE A 157 -4.31 -11.16 -0.56
C PHE A 157 -4.90 -9.81 -0.18
N VAL A 158 -6.08 -9.82 0.44
CA VAL A 158 -6.86 -8.62 0.69
C VAL A 158 -7.30 -8.58 2.15
N THR A 159 -7.09 -7.45 2.80
CA THR A 159 -7.73 -7.16 4.08
C THR A 159 -9.14 -6.66 3.79
N SER A 160 -10.13 -7.36 4.35
CA SER A 160 -11.53 -6.97 4.31
C SER A 160 -12.00 -6.61 5.71
N SER A 161 -12.85 -5.59 5.82
CA SER A 161 -13.39 -5.10 7.08
C SER A 161 -14.91 -5.02 7.02
N SER A 162 -15.54 -5.25 8.17
CA SER A 162 -16.98 -5.19 8.36
C SER A 162 -17.31 -4.84 9.81
N VAL A 163 -18.59 -4.62 10.10
CA VAL A 163 -19.08 -4.44 11.48
C VAL A 163 -18.78 -5.63 12.40
N ARG A 164 -18.49 -6.81 11.84
CA ARG A 164 -18.17 -8.03 12.61
C ARG A 164 -16.67 -8.22 12.86
N GLY A 165 -15.82 -7.37 12.29
CA GLY A 165 -14.36 -7.51 12.35
C GLY A 165 -13.71 -7.48 10.96
N ALA A 166 -12.45 -7.90 10.93
CA ALA A 166 -11.60 -7.91 9.75
C ALA A 166 -11.11 -9.33 9.41
N SER A 167 -10.88 -9.57 8.13
CA SER A 167 -10.42 -10.87 7.60
C SER A 167 -9.37 -10.69 6.52
N ILE A 168 -8.46 -11.66 6.41
CA ILE A 168 -7.60 -11.83 5.23
C ILE A 168 -8.27 -12.79 4.26
N LEU A 169 -8.43 -12.32 3.03
CA LEU A 169 -8.96 -13.10 1.92
C LEU A 169 -7.87 -13.40 0.91
N SER A 170 -7.81 -14.62 0.39
CA SER A 170 -7.19 -14.91 -0.90
C SER A 170 -8.23 -14.70 -1.99
N VAL A 171 -7.89 -13.95 -3.04
CA VAL A 171 -8.79 -13.59 -4.12
C VAL A 171 -8.17 -13.96 -5.45
N GLN A 172 -8.88 -14.74 -6.26
CA GLN A 172 -8.47 -15.10 -7.61
C GLN A 172 -8.95 -14.10 -8.66
N SER A 173 -8.36 -14.16 -9.86
CA SER A 173 -8.67 -13.28 -11.00
C SER A 173 -10.12 -13.33 -11.50
N ASN A 174 -10.83 -14.44 -11.22
CA ASN A 174 -12.25 -14.61 -11.52
C ASN A 174 -13.19 -14.10 -10.40
N GLY A 175 -12.64 -13.56 -9.30
CA GLY A 175 -13.40 -13.09 -8.14
C GLY A 175 -13.71 -14.16 -7.10
N ALA A 176 -13.35 -15.43 -7.33
CA ALA A 176 -13.45 -16.46 -6.30
C ALA A 176 -12.54 -16.07 -5.13
N SER A 177 -13.08 -16.12 -3.91
CA SER A 177 -12.35 -15.75 -2.71
C SER A 177 -12.47 -16.79 -1.62
N LEU A 178 -11.42 -16.89 -0.80
CA LEU A 178 -11.33 -17.78 0.35
C LEU A 178 -10.87 -16.96 1.56
N GLU A 179 -11.61 -17.06 2.67
CA GLU A 179 -11.18 -16.49 3.95
C GLU A 179 -10.08 -17.35 4.57
N LEU A 180 -8.88 -16.78 4.71
CA LEU A 180 -7.73 -17.45 5.29
C LEU A 180 -7.66 -17.27 6.80
N TRP A 181 -8.10 -16.10 7.28
CA TRP A 181 -8.01 -15.73 8.69
C TRP A 181 -8.99 -14.59 9.02
N ALA A 182 -9.48 -14.55 10.25
CA ALA A 182 -10.42 -13.53 10.72
C ALA A 182 -10.18 -13.13 12.18
N THR A 183 -10.55 -11.90 12.51
CA THR A 183 -10.49 -11.34 13.87
C THR A 183 -11.53 -10.25 14.06
N SER A 184 -11.86 -9.94 15.32
CA SER A 184 -12.65 -8.77 15.68
C SER A 184 -11.84 -7.47 15.72
N ASN A 185 -10.51 -7.54 15.64
CA ASN A 185 -9.61 -6.40 15.71
C ASN A 185 -9.35 -5.75 14.34
N ILE A 186 -8.77 -4.56 14.34
CA ILE A 186 -8.35 -3.89 13.10
C ILE A 186 -7.11 -4.61 12.56
N MET A 187 -7.06 -4.78 11.24
CA MET A 187 -5.94 -5.39 10.54
C MET A 187 -5.27 -4.39 9.59
N GLY A 188 -3.97 -4.52 9.45
CA GLY A 188 -3.20 -3.77 8.45
C GLY A 188 -3.21 -4.41 7.06
N THR A 189 -2.52 -3.77 6.13
CA THR A 189 -2.28 -4.27 4.77
C THR A 189 -1.43 -5.55 4.81
N PRO A 190 -1.83 -6.62 4.11
CA PRO A 190 -1.05 -7.84 4.05
C PRO A 190 0.17 -7.63 3.14
N LEU A 191 1.23 -8.39 3.36
CA LEU A 191 2.47 -8.36 2.56
C LEU A 191 2.93 -9.77 2.27
N THR A 192 2.91 -10.13 0.99
CA THR A 192 3.35 -11.45 0.52
C THR A 192 4.87 -11.54 0.49
N SER A 193 5.41 -12.70 0.88
CA SER A 193 6.84 -12.98 0.68
C SER A 193 7.14 -13.20 -0.81
N PRO A 194 8.35 -12.86 -1.28
CA PRO A 194 8.70 -13.02 -2.71
C PRO A 194 8.66 -14.47 -3.24
N ASP A 195 8.68 -15.46 -2.34
CA ASP A 195 8.58 -16.89 -2.66
C ASP A 195 7.14 -17.46 -2.54
N ASP A 196 6.16 -16.60 -2.24
CA ASP A 196 4.75 -16.94 -2.03
C ASP A 196 4.47 -17.91 -0.86
N ARG A 197 5.45 -18.15 0.01
CA ARG A 197 5.32 -19.12 1.11
C ARG A 197 4.77 -18.53 2.39
N ASN A 198 4.90 -17.22 2.57
CA ASN A 198 4.55 -16.55 3.81
C ASN A 198 3.75 -15.28 3.51
N LEU A 199 2.81 -14.99 4.40
CA LEU A 199 2.04 -13.76 4.38
C LEU A 199 2.22 -13.05 5.72
N ALA A 200 2.75 -11.84 5.69
CA ALA A 200 2.87 -11.00 6.88
C ALA A 200 1.71 -10.00 6.93
N PHE A 201 1.14 -9.78 8.11
CA PHE A 201 0.14 -8.75 8.35
C PHE A 201 0.17 -8.36 9.83
N THR A 202 -0.40 -7.19 10.15
CA THR A 202 -0.50 -6.70 11.51
C THR A 202 -1.93 -6.74 12.02
N VAL A 203 -2.08 -6.96 13.32
CA VAL A 203 -3.36 -6.91 14.03
C VAL A 203 -3.21 -5.93 15.18
N SER A 204 -4.05 -4.91 15.22
CA SER A 204 -4.02 -3.88 16.24
C SER A 204 -5.02 -4.20 17.33
N THR A 205 -4.52 -4.51 18.52
CA THR A 205 -5.34 -4.71 19.73
C THR A 205 -5.28 -3.44 20.58
N ARG A 206 -6.45 -2.92 20.98
CA ARG A 206 -6.53 -1.84 21.98
C ARG A 206 -6.98 -2.45 23.31
N ASN A 207 -6.15 -2.31 24.33
CA ASN A 207 -6.53 -2.65 25.70
C ASN A 207 -6.82 -1.35 26.47
N SER A 208 -8.01 -1.26 27.06
CA SER A 208 -8.46 -0.11 27.84
C SER A 208 -8.91 -0.63 29.20
N ASN A 209 -8.26 -0.14 30.26
CA ASN A 209 -8.59 -0.48 31.64
C ASN A 209 -9.06 0.78 32.37
N ALA A 210 -9.91 0.59 33.37
CA ALA A 210 -10.26 1.61 34.33
C ALA A 210 -10.00 1.05 35.73
N TRP A 211 -9.43 1.87 36.61
CA TRP A 211 -9.21 1.51 38.00
C TRP A 211 -9.94 2.49 38.89
N LEU A 212 -10.60 1.96 39.91
CA LEU A 212 -11.11 2.76 41.01
C LEU A 212 -10.00 2.91 42.03
N ILE A 213 -9.77 4.15 42.38
CA ILE A 213 -8.86 4.58 43.41
C ILE A 213 -9.88 5.11 44.47
N GLU A 214 -10.00 4.43 45.63
CA GLU A 214 -10.70 4.88 46.86
C GLU A 214 -9.77 5.35 48.03
N ASN A 215 -10.09 6.48 48.68
CA ASN A 215 -9.35 7.11 49.81
C ASN A 215 -7.99 7.78 49.48
N PHE A 216 -8.00 8.93 48.80
CA PHE A 216 -6.87 9.86 48.52
C PHE A 216 -7.29 11.27 48.88
#